data_AF-A0A946EAS1-F1
#
_entry.id   AF-A0A946EAS1-F1
#
_cell.length_a   1.000
_cell.length_b   1.000
_cell.length_c   1.000
_cell.angle_alpha   90.00
_cell.angle_beta   90.00
_cell.angle_gamma   90.00
#
_symmetry.space_group_name_H-M   'P 1'
#
loop_
_entity.id
_entity.type
_entity.pdbx_description
1 polymer ?
#
loop_
_entity_poly.entity_id
_entity_poly.type
_entity_poly.pdbx_seq_one_letter_code
_entity_poly.pdbx_strand_id
1 'polypeptide(L)'
;RAAEEVIFNQISTGALSDLERTTKMAQAMVTIYGLNNKLGNVSYYDSSGQQGFFMDKPYSDDTAKIIDEEISVLIEGQYERAKTLLQDNKDKLDQLAQKLLEKEVIFRDDLELIFGKRPFDKDSSVDDDASSISKEMKNNEEQPETTESTDSNSEKNEDKVPSQEATTNNDESDDKKETPEQEAENIE
;
A
#
# COMPACT_ATOMS: atom_id res chain seq x y z
N ARG A 1 11.71 11.52 -2.38
CA ARG A 1 11.49 12.24 -3.66
C ARG A 1 11.63 13.76 -3.53
N ALA A 2 10.62 14.51 -3.06
CA ALA A 2 10.64 15.98 -3.10
C ALA A 2 11.85 16.60 -2.37
N ALA A 3 12.25 16.05 -1.21
CA ALA A 3 13.45 16.50 -0.50
C ALA A 3 14.76 16.23 -1.27
N GLU A 4 14.84 15.14 -2.03
CA GLU A 4 16.01 14.82 -2.86
C GLU A 4 16.13 15.82 -4.02
N GLU A 5 15.00 16.19 -4.63
CA GLU A 5 14.98 17.22 -5.68
C GLU A 5 15.36 18.60 -5.13
N VAL A 6 14.81 19.00 -3.98
CA VAL A 6 15.08 20.29 -3.30
C VAL A 6 16.54 20.46 -2.83
N ILE A 7 17.20 19.37 -2.45
CA ILE A 7 18.58 19.40 -1.94
C ILE A 7 19.61 19.08 -3.03
N PHE A 8 19.36 18.07 -3.86
CA PHE A 8 20.34 17.54 -4.83
C PHE A 8 20.02 17.84 -6.30
N ASN A 9 18.84 18.40 -6.62
CA ASN A 9 18.31 18.53 -7.99
C ASN A 9 18.31 17.19 -8.76
N GLN A 10 18.14 16.08 -8.04
CA GLN A 10 18.19 14.72 -8.55
C GLN A 10 17.09 13.87 -7.89
N ILE A 11 16.75 12.75 -8.53
CA ILE A 11 15.65 11.88 -8.09
C ILE A 11 16.14 10.44 -8.08
N SER A 12 15.93 9.72 -6.97
CA SER A 12 16.26 8.31 -6.84
C SER A 12 15.08 7.39 -7.13
N THR A 13 15.35 6.08 -7.21
CA THR A 13 14.33 5.01 -7.25
C THR A 13 13.78 4.64 -5.87
N GLY A 14 14.33 5.19 -4.78
CA GLY A 14 13.99 4.81 -3.40
C GLY A 14 12.54 5.13 -3.00
N ALA A 15 11.89 6.07 -3.70
CA ALA A 15 10.51 6.50 -3.43
C ALA A 15 9.43 5.70 -4.21
N LEU A 16 9.76 4.53 -4.76
CA LEU A 16 8.82 3.72 -5.57
C LEU A 16 7.54 3.35 -4.81
N SER A 17 7.67 2.91 -3.55
CA SER A 17 6.55 2.55 -2.67
C SER A 17 5.66 3.75 -2.32
N ASP A 18 6.26 4.92 -2.12
CA ASP A 18 5.53 6.17 -1.86
C ASP A 18 4.73 6.61 -3.09
N LEU A 19 5.32 6.49 -4.29
CA LEU A 19 4.64 6.78 -5.55
C LEU A 19 3.46 5.82 -5.76
N GLU A 20 3.66 4.51 -5.59
CA GLU A 20 2.59 3.52 -5.72
C GLU A 20 1.42 3.81 -4.76
N ARG A 21 1.73 4.08 -3.48
CA ARG A 21 0.73 4.42 -2.46
C ARG A 21 0.00 5.72 -2.79
N THR A 22 0.73 6.75 -3.24
CA THR A 22 0.16 8.06 -3.58
C THR A 22 -0.76 7.95 -4.79
N THR A 23 -0.35 7.23 -5.84
CA THR A 23 -1.18 6.98 -7.03
C THR A 23 -2.45 6.20 -6.68
N LYS A 24 -2.36 5.14 -5.88
CA LYS A 24 -3.55 4.39 -5.42
C LYS A 24 -4.51 5.26 -4.60
N MET A 25 -3.98 6.15 -3.75
CA MET A 25 -4.78 7.09 -2.98
C MET A 25 -5.46 8.14 -3.87
N ALA A 26 -4.73 8.74 -4.80
CA ALA A 26 -5.27 9.71 -5.77
C ALA A 26 -6.33 9.07 -6.67
N GLN A 27 -6.08 7.83 -7.15
CA GLN A 27 -7.06 7.06 -7.91
C GLN A 27 -8.33 6.83 -7.10
N ALA A 28 -8.24 6.39 -5.84
CA ALA A 28 -9.42 6.22 -4.98
C ALA A 28 -10.16 7.54 -4.71
N MET A 29 -9.45 8.66 -4.51
CA MET A 29 -10.07 9.99 -4.38
C MET A 29 -10.91 10.34 -5.61
N VAL A 30 -10.38 10.11 -6.81
CA VAL A 30 -11.03 10.45 -8.08
C VAL A 30 -12.15 9.47 -8.44
N THR A 31 -11.94 8.15 -8.33
CA THR A 31 -12.85 7.13 -8.86
C THR A 31 -13.79 6.50 -7.85
N ILE A 32 -13.42 6.44 -6.56
CA ILE A 32 -14.23 5.80 -5.51
C ILE A 32 -15.00 6.85 -4.71
N TYR A 33 -14.33 7.91 -4.29
CA TYR A 33 -14.89 8.90 -3.36
C TYR A 33 -15.52 10.13 -4.03
N GLY A 34 -15.40 10.30 -5.35
CA GLY A 34 -15.94 11.45 -6.07
C GLY A 34 -15.33 12.79 -5.64
N LEU A 35 -14.08 12.78 -5.13
CA LEU A 35 -13.38 13.97 -4.64
C LEU A 35 -12.71 14.75 -5.78
N ASN A 36 -13.45 14.93 -6.89
CA ASN A 36 -12.96 15.61 -8.08
C ASN A 36 -14.05 16.48 -8.73
N ASN A 37 -13.70 17.70 -9.11
CA ASN A 37 -14.67 18.68 -9.65
C ASN A 37 -15.06 18.43 -11.12
N LYS A 38 -14.22 17.79 -11.95
CA LYS A 38 -14.56 17.46 -13.36
C LYS A 38 -15.55 16.30 -13.45
N LEU A 39 -15.33 15.24 -12.67
CA LEU A 39 -16.20 14.06 -12.65
C LEU A 39 -17.42 14.26 -11.73
N GLY A 40 -17.30 15.13 -10.72
CA GLY A 40 -18.33 15.37 -9.72
C GLY A 40 -18.50 14.19 -8.75
N ASN A 41 -19.65 14.16 -8.08
CA ASN A 41 -19.95 13.21 -7.00
C ASN A 41 -20.39 11.84 -7.55
N VAL A 42 -19.59 11.24 -8.43
CA VAL A 42 -19.80 9.91 -9.02
C VAL A 42 -18.81 8.92 -8.41
N SER A 43 -19.26 7.68 -8.19
CA SER A 43 -18.42 6.57 -7.77
C SER A 43 -18.47 5.45 -8.79
N TYR A 44 -17.29 4.95 -9.17
CA TYR A 44 -17.08 3.79 -10.04
C TYR A 44 -16.70 2.53 -9.23
N TYR A 45 -16.88 2.58 -7.90
CA TYR A 45 -16.65 1.46 -7.02
C TYR A 45 -17.85 0.51 -7.00
N ASP A 46 -17.59 -0.77 -7.24
CA ASP A 46 -18.58 -1.83 -7.06
C ASP A 46 -18.21 -2.67 -5.82
N SER A 47 -19.08 -2.61 -4.81
CA SER A 47 -18.95 -3.38 -3.56
C SER A 47 -19.29 -4.87 -3.70
N SER A 48 -19.76 -5.33 -4.87
CA SER A 48 -20.10 -6.74 -5.09
C SER A 48 -18.88 -7.68 -5.11
N GLY A 49 -17.67 -7.12 -5.25
CA GLY A 49 -16.43 -7.88 -5.39
C GLY A 49 -16.17 -8.42 -6.79
N GLN A 50 -17.08 -8.19 -7.77
CA GLN A 50 -16.95 -8.74 -9.12
C GLN A 50 -15.97 -7.97 -10.03
N GLN A 51 -15.40 -6.84 -9.60
CA GLN A 51 -14.39 -6.09 -10.38
C GLN A 51 -13.12 -6.91 -10.72
N GLY A 52 -12.85 -8.02 -10.02
CA GLY A 52 -11.75 -8.93 -10.37
C GLY A 52 -12.06 -9.91 -11.52
N PHE A 53 -13.34 -10.07 -11.88
CA PHE A 53 -13.80 -11.03 -12.90
C PHE A 53 -14.10 -10.38 -14.25
N PHE A 54 -14.48 -9.10 -14.26
CA PHE A 54 -14.69 -8.31 -15.47
C PHE A 54 -13.51 -7.36 -15.67
N MET A 55 -12.74 -7.59 -16.74
CA MET A 55 -11.60 -6.72 -17.12
C MET A 55 -12.03 -5.35 -17.67
N ASP A 56 -13.33 -5.15 -17.88
CA ASP A 56 -13.89 -3.93 -18.45
C ASP A 56 -14.06 -2.85 -17.38
N LYS A 57 -13.52 -1.66 -17.67
CA LYS A 57 -13.69 -0.48 -16.83
C LYS A 57 -15.17 -0.06 -16.84
N PRO A 58 -15.79 0.31 -15.69
CA PRO A 58 -17.19 0.74 -15.62
C PRO A 58 -17.42 2.17 -16.14
N TYR A 59 -16.65 2.61 -17.15
CA TYR A 59 -16.66 3.94 -17.72
C TYR A 59 -16.01 3.97 -19.13
N SER A 60 -16.33 4.98 -19.94
CA SER A 60 -15.80 5.13 -21.30
C SER A 60 -14.31 5.50 -21.33
N ASP A 61 -13.64 5.32 -22.47
CA ASP A 61 -12.25 5.77 -22.67
C ASP A 61 -12.08 7.28 -22.48
N ASP A 62 -13.06 8.09 -22.89
CA ASP A 62 -13.07 9.54 -22.61
C ASP A 62 -13.06 9.83 -21.10
N THR A 63 -13.82 9.04 -20.32
CA THR A 63 -13.85 9.15 -18.86
C THR A 63 -12.54 8.65 -18.25
N ALA A 64 -11.96 7.57 -18.78
CA ALA A 64 -10.67 7.05 -18.36
C ALA A 64 -9.56 8.10 -18.53
N LYS A 65 -9.55 8.79 -19.68
CA LYS A 65 -8.63 9.89 -19.94
C LYS A 65 -8.80 11.05 -18.95
N ILE A 66 -10.04 11.44 -18.63
CA ILE A 66 -10.32 12.47 -17.63
C ILE A 66 -9.83 12.03 -16.24
N ILE A 67 -10.04 10.77 -15.86
CA ILE A 67 -9.54 10.19 -14.59
C ILE A 67 -8.00 10.30 -14.54
N ASP A 68 -7.29 9.87 -15.58
CA ASP A 68 -5.84 9.89 -15.64
C ASP A 68 -5.27 11.33 -15.60
N GLU A 69 -5.90 12.28 -16.32
CA GLU A 69 -5.56 13.70 -16.26
C GLU A 69 -5.72 14.26 -14.84
N GLU A 70 -6.85 14.01 -14.17
CA GLU A 70 -7.13 14.55 -12.84
C GLU A 70 -6.27 13.91 -11.74
N ILE A 71 -5.92 12.63 -11.86
CA ILE A 71 -4.95 11.97 -10.97
C ILE A 71 -3.57 12.64 -11.14
N SER A 72 -3.14 12.91 -12.37
CA SER A 72 -1.86 13.58 -12.63
C SER A 72 -1.83 15.00 -12.06
N VAL A 73 -2.88 15.79 -12.27
CA VAL A 73 -3.02 17.15 -11.72
C VAL A 73 -2.99 17.14 -10.18
N LEU A 74 -3.69 16.20 -9.55
CA LEU A 74 -3.73 16.07 -8.09
C LEU A 74 -2.37 15.72 -7.50
N ILE A 75 -1.66 14.76 -8.09
CA ILE A 75 -0.33 14.33 -7.61
C ILE A 75 0.70 15.45 -7.83
N GLU A 76 0.73 16.07 -9.01
CA GLU A 76 1.71 17.12 -9.33
C GLU A 76 1.50 18.37 -8.47
N GLY A 77 0.24 18.81 -8.27
CA GLY A 77 -0.07 19.94 -7.38
C GLY A 77 0.36 19.68 -5.93
N GLN A 78 0.24 18.44 -5.45
CA GLN A 78 0.72 18.05 -4.12
C GLN A 78 2.25 17.87 -4.07
N TYR A 79 2.89 17.51 -5.18
CA TYR A 79 4.35 17.44 -5.31
C TYR A 79 4.99 18.84 -5.22
N GLU A 80 4.50 19.80 -5.99
CA GLU A 80 4.96 21.20 -5.95
C GLU A 80 4.68 21.86 -4.60
N ARG A 81 3.55 21.55 -3.96
CA ARG A 81 3.27 21.98 -2.59
C ARG A 81 4.30 21.41 -1.60
N ALA A 82 4.66 20.13 -1.73
CA ALA A 82 5.66 19.50 -0.86
C ALA A 82 7.06 20.09 -1.10
N LYS A 83 7.45 20.32 -2.36
CA LYS A 83 8.69 21.02 -2.72
C LYS A 83 8.75 22.42 -2.09
N THR A 84 7.68 23.21 -2.24
CA THR A 84 7.57 24.55 -1.66
C THR A 84 7.75 24.50 -0.13
N LEU A 85 7.02 23.63 0.56
CA LEU A 85 7.11 23.49 2.03
C LEU A 85 8.52 23.12 2.51
N LEU A 86 9.22 22.23 1.78
CA LEU A 86 10.58 21.82 2.07
C LEU A 86 11.61 22.92 1.75
N GLN A 87 11.40 23.68 0.68
CA GLN A 87 12.23 24.82 0.31
C GLN A 87 12.13 25.94 1.36
N ASP A 88 10.91 26.23 1.84
CA ASP A 88 10.64 27.24 2.89
C ASP A 88 11.22 26.87 4.26
N ASN A 89 11.54 25.59 4.50
CA ASN A 89 12.11 25.07 5.75
C ASN A 89 13.45 24.35 5.51
N LYS A 90 14.19 24.75 4.47
CA LYS A 90 15.44 24.09 4.06
C LYS A 90 16.50 24.06 5.16
N ASP A 91 16.58 25.13 5.95
CA ASP A 91 17.44 25.25 7.14
C ASP A 91 17.19 24.15 8.18
N LYS A 92 15.92 23.75 8.38
CA LYS A 92 15.54 22.67 9.31
C LYS A 92 15.73 21.29 8.69
N LEU A 93 15.54 21.17 7.38
CA LEU A 93 15.83 19.96 6.62
C LEU A 93 17.33 19.61 6.68
N ASP A 94 18.19 20.60 6.52
CA ASP A 94 19.66 20.45 6.65
C ASP A 94 20.06 20.06 8.09
N GLN A 95 19.46 20.69 9.12
CA GLN A 95 19.67 20.31 10.53
C GLN A 95 19.23 18.88 10.83
N LEU A 96 18.08 18.45 10.31
CA LEU A 96 17.58 17.09 10.45
C LEU A 96 18.51 16.07 9.78
N ALA A 97 18.98 16.37 8.57
CA ALA A 97 19.92 15.52 7.84
C ALA A 97 21.26 15.39 8.61
N GLN A 98 21.83 16.49 9.09
CA GLN A 98 23.04 16.48 9.91
C GLN A 98 22.86 15.64 11.18
N LYS A 99 21.72 15.79 11.87
CA LYS A 99 21.41 15.02 13.08
C LYS A 99 21.26 13.52 12.80
N LEU A 100 20.71 13.14 11.65
CA LEU A 100 20.59 11.74 11.21
C LEU A 100 21.93 11.11 10.80
N LEU A 101 22.89 11.92 10.31
CA LEU A 101 24.27 11.46 10.06
C LEU A 101 25.03 11.20 11.37
N GLU A 102 24.74 11.95 12.43
CA GLU A 102 25.30 11.73 13.78
C GLU A 102 24.62 10.59 14.54
N LYS A 103 23.31 10.40 14.32
CA LYS A 103 22.47 9.37 14.95
C LYS A 103 21.48 8.80 13.94
N GLU A 104 21.67 7.55 13.55
CA GLU A 104 20.77 6.82 12.64
C GLU A 104 19.31 6.79 13.13
N VAL A 105 19.10 6.84 14.46
CA VAL A 105 17.77 6.90 15.10
C VAL A 105 17.66 8.17 15.95
N ILE A 106 16.56 8.90 15.75
CA ILE A 106 16.20 10.13 16.47
C ILE A 106 14.79 10.00 17.06
N PHE A 107 14.50 10.73 18.14
CA PHE A 107 13.23 10.64 18.86
C PHE A 107 12.43 11.96 18.81
N ARG A 108 11.23 11.96 19.42
CA ARG A 108 10.33 13.13 19.49
C ARG A 108 11.06 14.40 19.95
N ASP A 109 11.86 14.28 21.01
CA ASP A 109 12.60 15.41 21.59
C ASP A 109 13.63 16.00 20.60
N ASP A 110 14.31 15.17 19.80
CA ASP A 110 15.22 15.63 18.76
C ASP A 110 14.47 16.42 17.67
N LEU A 111 13.24 16.02 17.34
CA LEU A 111 12.37 16.74 16.40
C LEU A 111 11.83 18.05 17.00
N GLU A 112 11.43 18.08 18.28
CA GLU A 112 10.99 19.31 18.94
C GLU A 112 12.14 20.32 19.10
N LEU A 113 13.39 19.87 19.20
CA LEU A 113 14.57 20.74 19.16
C LEU A 113 14.81 21.39 17.78
N ILE A 114 14.50 20.71 16.68
CA ILE A 114 14.71 21.22 15.30
C ILE A 114 13.52 22.04 14.80
N PHE A 115 12.30 21.52 15.01
CA PHE A 115 11.07 22.07 14.44
C PHE A 115 10.26 22.92 15.43
N GLY A 116 10.59 22.88 16.72
CA GLY A 116 9.78 23.45 17.80
C GLY A 116 8.61 22.55 18.18
N LYS A 117 7.83 22.98 19.18
CA LYS A 117 6.60 22.28 19.60
C LYS A 117 5.55 22.32 18.48
N ARG A 118 4.83 21.21 18.32
CA ARG A 118 3.76 21.09 17.32
C ARG A 118 2.62 22.09 17.62
N PRO A 119 2.22 22.94 16.66
CA PRO A 119 1.22 23.99 16.89
C PRO A 119 -0.25 23.52 16.94
N PHE A 120 -0.51 22.22 16.82
CA PHE A 120 -1.85 21.63 16.71
C PHE A 120 -2.11 20.43 17.64
N ASP A 121 -1.26 20.19 18.64
CA ASP A 121 -1.51 19.09 19.59
C ASP A 121 -2.75 19.41 20.44
N LYS A 122 -3.73 18.50 20.37
CA LYS A 122 -4.58 18.19 21.53
C LYS A 122 -3.72 17.31 22.45
N ASP A 123 -3.75 17.57 23.75
CA ASP A 123 -2.92 16.88 24.75
C ASP A 123 -2.91 15.35 24.55
N SER A 124 -1.81 14.85 23.98
CA SER A 124 -1.57 13.42 23.80
C SER A 124 -0.87 12.88 25.05
N SER A 125 -1.63 12.64 26.12
CA SER A 125 -1.16 11.97 27.34
C SER A 125 -0.92 10.47 27.08
N VAL A 126 0.05 10.15 26.22
CA VAL A 126 0.42 8.79 25.80
C VAL A 126 1.95 8.63 25.76
N ASP A 127 2.63 9.15 26.78
CA ASP A 127 4.04 8.94 27.04
C ASP A 127 4.20 8.43 28.49
N ASP A 128 4.16 7.10 28.68
CA ASP A 128 4.61 6.46 29.93
C ASP A 128 4.88 4.94 29.86
N ASP A 129 4.43 4.19 28.84
CA ASP A 129 4.52 2.71 28.83
C ASP A 129 5.62 2.10 27.93
N ALA A 130 6.52 2.93 27.38
CA ALA A 130 7.72 2.43 26.69
C ALA A 130 8.90 2.14 27.63
N SER A 131 8.85 2.62 28.88
CA SER A 131 9.95 2.46 29.86
C SER A 131 9.92 1.13 30.61
N SER A 132 8.77 0.45 30.62
CA SER A 132 8.48 -0.78 31.38
C SER A 132 9.28 -2.00 30.88
N ILE A 133 9.47 -2.13 29.56
CA ILE A 133 9.98 -3.34 28.90
C ILE A 133 11.48 -3.60 29.20
N SER A 134 12.26 -2.57 29.53
CA SER A 134 13.72 -2.71 29.70
C SER A 134 14.18 -3.17 31.09
N LYS A 135 13.28 -3.30 32.07
CA LYS A 135 13.63 -3.62 33.46
C LYS A 135 13.49 -5.10 33.86
N GLU A 136 12.71 -5.90 33.13
CA GLU A 136 12.41 -7.28 33.56
C GLU A 136 13.48 -8.32 33.15
N MET A 137 14.34 -8.02 32.16
CA MET A 137 15.32 -8.99 31.62
C MET A 137 16.67 -9.06 32.36
N LYS A 138 16.75 -8.72 33.66
CA LYS A 138 18.03 -8.75 34.42
C LYS A 138 18.07 -9.54 35.73
N ASN A 139 16.97 -10.17 36.15
CA ASN A 139 16.94 -11.01 37.36
C ASN A 139 16.30 -12.38 37.08
N ASN A 140 17.05 -13.30 36.44
CA ASN A 140 17.05 -14.73 36.77
C ASN A 140 18.03 -15.52 35.88
N GLU A 141 19.26 -15.66 36.36
CA GLU A 141 20.12 -16.81 36.05
C GLU A 141 20.68 -17.36 37.36
N GLU A 142 20.09 -18.45 37.87
CA GLU A 142 20.83 -19.56 38.50
C GLU A 142 19.87 -20.77 38.68
N GLN A 143 20.30 -21.93 38.18
CA GLN A 143 19.62 -23.23 38.25
C GLN A 143 20.28 -24.07 39.38
N PRO A 144 19.70 -25.19 39.88
CA PRO A 144 19.71 -26.46 39.11
C PRO A 144 18.56 -27.47 39.38
N GLU A 145 18.43 -28.44 38.45
CA GLU A 145 18.15 -29.91 38.59
C GLU A 145 17.19 -30.49 39.66
N THR A 146 16.56 -31.68 39.56
CA THR A 146 16.15 -32.66 38.50
C THR A 146 15.16 -33.64 39.18
N THR A 147 14.30 -34.35 38.44
CA THR A 147 13.94 -35.80 38.63
C THR A 147 12.83 -36.26 37.66
N GLU A 148 12.72 -37.56 37.45
CA GLU A 148 12.07 -38.19 36.28
C GLU A 148 10.66 -38.77 36.53
N SER A 149 10.01 -39.15 35.41
CA SER A 149 9.33 -40.43 35.16
C SER A 149 7.80 -40.60 35.15
N THR A 150 7.38 -41.33 34.10
CA THR A 150 6.22 -42.23 33.91
C THR A 150 4.81 -41.67 33.61
N ASP A 151 4.49 -41.72 32.30
CA ASP A 151 3.40 -42.48 31.67
C ASP A 151 2.01 -42.59 32.34
N SER A 152 0.97 -42.22 31.57
CA SER A 152 0.00 -43.21 31.04
C SER A 152 -0.88 -42.64 29.92
N ASN A 153 -1.06 -43.44 28.88
CA ASN A 153 -1.89 -43.19 27.70
C ASN A 153 -3.39 -43.38 27.99
N SER A 154 -4.26 -42.59 27.35
CA SER A 154 -5.62 -43.02 27.01
C SER A 154 -6.04 -42.44 25.66
N GLU A 155 -6.46 -43.34 24.80
CA GLU A 155 -6.64 -43.18 23.36
C GLU A 155 -8.15 -43.26 23.01
N LYS A 156 -8.51 -42.96 21.76
CA LYS A 156 -9.80 -43.27 21.08
C LYS A 156 -10.98 -42.31 21.31
N ASN A 157 -11.79 -41.98 20.29
CA ASN A 157 -11.78 -42.35 18.86
C ASN A 157 -12.53 -41.27 18.02
N GLU A 158 -12.20 -41.05 16.74
CA GLU A 158 -12.92 -41.55 15.52
C GLU A 158 -14.45 -41.29 15.56
N ASP A 159 -15.18 -40.88 14.51
CA ASP A 159 -15.10 -41.11 13.05
C ASP A 159 -16.10 -40.12 12.36
N LYS A 160 -16.16 -39.81 11.06
CA LYS A 160 -15.37 -40.13 9.84
C LYS A 160 -15.64 -39.08 8.74
N VAL A 161 -14.82 -39.05 7.67
CA VAL A 161 -15.17 -38.49 6.34
C VAL A 161 -15.56 -39.66 5.41
N PRO A 162 -16.33 -39.44 4.32
CA PRO A 162 -15.86 -40.05 3.07
C PRO A 162 -16.04 -39.15 1.83
N SER A 163 -14.93 -38.98 1.10
CA SER A 163 -14.93 -38.61 -0.32
C SER A 163 -15.47 -39.77 -1.17
N GLN A 164 -15.94 -39.48 -2.39
CA GLN A 164 -16.00 -40.46 -3.48
C GLN A 164 -15.50 -39.83 -4.79
N GLU A 165 -14.86 -40.66 -5.61
CA GLU A 165 -14.22 -40.28 -6.88
C GLU A 165 -15.06 -40.68 -8.10
N ALA A 166 -14.70 -40.09 -9.25
CA ALA A 166 -14.74 -40.64 -10.61
C ALA A 166 -16.09 -40.98 -11.28
N THR A 167 -16.30 -40.40 -12.47
CA THR A 167 -16.50 -41.16 -13.72
C THR A 167 -16.29 -40.28 -14.96
N THR A 168 -16.04 -40.91 -16.11
CA THR A 168 -15.57 -40.33 -17.37
C THR A 168 -16.59 -40.49 -18.51
N ASN A 169 -16.45 -39.66 -19.57
CA ASN A 169 -17.00 -39.85 -20.94
C ASN A 169 -18.54 -39.67 -21.09
N ASN A 170 -19.15 -39.24 -22.22
CA ASN A 170 -18.73 -39.26 -23.64
C ASN A 170 -19.53 -38.25 -24.54
N ASP A 171 -19.05 -38.09 -25.79
CA ASP A 171 -19.74 -37.79 -27.08
C ASP A 171 -20.33 -36.40 -27.51
N GLU A 172 -19.75 -35.94 -28.62
CA GLU A 172 -20.31 -35.42 -29.90
C GLU A 172 -21.43 -34.35 -29.98
N SER A 173 -21.13 -33.26 -30.70
CA SER A 173 -21.76 -33.00 -32.02
C SER A 173 -20.99 -31.97 -32.87
N ASP A 174 -20.99 -32.17 -34.20
CA ASP A 174 -20.55 -31.21 -35.23
C ASP A 174 -21.33 -29.89 -35.21
N ASP A 175 -20.70 -28.78 -35.64
CA ASP A 175 -21.14 -28.18 -36.92
C ASP A 175 -20.00 -27.45 -37.65
N LYS A 176 -19.98 -27.57 -38.97
CA LYS A 176 -19.10 -26.82 -39.88
C LYS A 176 -19.87 -25.64 -40.43
N LYS A 177 -19.22 -24.49 -40.60
CA LYS A 177 -19.59 -23.62 -41.72
C LYS A 177 -18.44 -22.84 -42.33
N GLU A 178 -18.43 -22.86 -43.65
CA GLU A 178 -17.42 -22.24 -44.51
C GLU A 178 -17.60 -20.72 -44.62
N THR A 179 -16.55 -20.09 -45.14
CA THR A 179 -16.40 -18.69 -45.52
C THR A 179 -17.46 -18.16 -46.49
N PRO A 180 -17.48 -16.84 -46.70
CA PRO A 180 -17.14 -16.37 -48.05
C PRO A 180 -15.99 -15.35 -48.09
N GLU A 181 -15.44 -15.18 -49.29
CA GLU A 181 -14.27 -14.37 -49.62
C GLU A 181 -14.48 -12.86 -49.49
N GLN A 182 -13.39 -12.10 -49.26
CA GLN A 182 -13.24 -10.73 -49.78
C GLN A 182 -11.79 -10.47 -50.23
N GLU A 183 -11.67 -9.59 -51.23
CA GLU A 183 -10.49 -9.39 -52.07
C GLU A 183 -9.41 -8.50 -51.43
N ALA A 184 -8.14 -8.75 -51.80
CA ALA A 184 -7.08 -7.76 -51.75
C ALA A 184 -5.97 -8.13 -52.77
N GLU A 185 -6.13 -7.68 -54.01
CA GLU A 185 -5.07 -7.75 -55.02
C GLU A 185 -4.11 -6.55 -54.82
N ASN A 186 -2.79 -6.80 -54.87
CA ASN A 186 -1.77 -5.80 -54.51
C ASN A 186 -1.69 -4.64 -55.52
N ILE A 187 -1.34 -3.45 -54.99
CA ILE A 187 -0.91 -2.29 -55.78
C ILE A 187 0.59 -2.06 -55.52
N GLU A 188 1.36 -1.97 -56.61
CA GLU A 188 2.80 -1.63 -56.76
C GLU A 188 3.85 -2.40 -55.92
#